data_AF-A0A317Z4C4-F1
#
_entry.id   AF-A0A317Z4C4-F1
#
_cell.length_a   1.000
_cell.length_b   1.000
_cell.length_c   1.000
_cell.angle_alpha   90.00
_cell.angle_beta   90.00
_cell.angle_gamma   90.00
#
_symmetry.space_group_name_H-M   'P 1'
#
loop_
_entity.id
_entity.type
_entity.pdbx_description
1 polymer ?
#
loop_
_entity_poly.entity_id
_entity_poly.type
_entity_poly.pdbx_seq_one_letter_code
_entity_poly.pdbx_strand_id
1 'polypeptide(L)'
;TYNKINTYDWFKENLTAIDDIENYDVSNKQAALQTVIEHDSLVKGIVYQDTTTPSYESQIDGLAETPLAHQDLNLTEEQFESFTKQFI
;
A
#
# COMPACT_ATOMS: atom_id res chain seq x y z
N THR A 1 -0.15 -11.32 33.95
CA THR A 1 -0.56 -10.63 32.71
C THR A 1 -0.62 -9.15 32.97
N TYR A 2 0.16 -8.36 32.24
CA TYR A 2 0.51 -6.97 32.61
C TYR A 2 -0.44 -5.91 32.07
N ASN A 3 -1.31 -6.23 31.09
CA ASN A 3 -2.33 -5.32 30.60
C ASN A 3 -3.70 -5.68 31.20
N LYS A 4 -4.28 -4.76 31.97
CA LYS A 4 -5.60 -4.90 32.60
C LYS A 4 -6.66 -3.94 32.05
N ILE A 5 -6.26 -3.05 31.13
CA ILE A 5 -7.10 -1.98 30.57
C ILE A 5 -7.53 -2.36 29.16
N ASN A 6 -6.59 -2.79 28.31
CA ASN A 6 -6.89 -3.22 26.94
C ASN A 6 -7.12 -4.73 26.92
N THR A 7 -8.21 -5.17 27.54
CA THR A 7 -8.63 -6.58 27.52
C THR A 7 -9.31 -6.92 26.19
N TYR A 8 -9.45 -8.22 25.92
CA TYR A 8 -10.17 -8.70 24.75
C TYR A 8 -11.62 -8.21 24.72
N ASP A 9 -12.30 -8.27 25.87
CA ASP A 9 -13.70 -7.84 25.98
C ASP A 9 -13.85 -6.34 25.72
N TRP A 10 -12.92 -5.52 26.23
CA TRP A 10 -12.93 -4.07 25.97
C TRP A 10 -12.80 -3.77 24.47
N PHE A 11 -11.85 -4.38 23.76
CA PHE A 11 -11.73 -4.16 22.31
C PHE A 11 -12.96 -4.65 21.55
N LYS A 12 -13.54 -5.79 21.93
CA LYS A 12 -14.72 -6.35 21.27
C LYS A 12 -15.92 -5.41 21.37
N GLU A 13 -16.07 -4.69 22.49
CA GLU A 13 -17.16 -3.74 22.71
C GLU A 13 -16.91 -2.38 22.04
N ASN A 14 -15.66 -1.95 21.92
CA ASN A 14 -15.33 -0.60 21.42
C ASN A 14 -14.96 -0.56 19.92
N LEU A 15 -14.74 -1.72 19.27
CA LEU A 15 -14.44 -1.78 17.83
C LEU A 15 -15.68 -1.59 16.96
N THR A 16 -15.66 -0.58 16.11
CA THR A 16 -16.70 -0.32 15.11
C THR A 16 -16.28 -0.91 13.76
N ALA A 17 -17.14 -1.70 13.10
CA ALA A 17 -16.87 -2.12 11.73
C ALA A 17 -17.24 -1.00 10.75
N ILE A 18 -16.39 -0.76 9.76
CA ILE A 18 -16.71 0.18 8.68
C ILE A 18 -17.92 -0.30 7.88
N ASP A 19 -18.10 -1.62 7.76
CA ASP A 19 -19.26 -2.25 7.10
C ASP A 19 -20.59 -1.94 7.79
N ASP A 20 -20.56 -1.55 9.07
CA ASP A 20 -21.76 -1.16 9.84
C ASP A 20 -22.14 0.32 9.61
N ILE A 21 -21.28 1.11 8.95
CA ILE A 21 -21.51 2.52 8.65
C ILE A 21 -22.27 2.64 7.33
N GLU A 22 -23.51 3.12 7.41
CA GLU A 22 -24.38 3.24 6.24
C GLU A 22 -23.81 4.25 5.22
N ASN A 23 -23.83 3.87 3.93
CA ASN A 23 -23.33 4.69 2.81
C ASN A 23 -21.85 5.10 2.92
N TYR A 24 -21.02 4.30 3.59
CA TYR A 24 -19.59 4.57 3.66
C TYR A 24 -18.90 4.41 2.31
N ASP A 25 -18.17 5.44 1.88
CA ASP A 25 -17.38 5.45 0.65
C ASP A 25 -15.89 5.32 0.97
N VAL A 26 -15.33 4.14 0.71
CA VAL A 26 -13.90 3.83 0.93
C VAL A 26 -12.96 4.62 0.01
N SER A 27 -13.46 5.23 -1.06
CA SER A 27 -12.66 6.08 -1.94
C SER A 27 -12.53 7.52 -1.43
N ASN A 28 -13.35 7.91 -0.44
CA ASN A 28 -13.34 9.24 0.13
C ASN A 28 -12.34 9.35 1.29
N LYS A 29 -11.14 9.87 0.98
CA LYS A 29 -10.07 10.09 1.97
C LYS A 29 -10.47 10.98 3.15
N GLN A 30 -11.30 11.99 2.92
CA GLN A 30 -11.70 12.92 3.99
C GLN A 30 -12.66 12.24 4.96
N ALA A 31 -13.64 11.51 4.44
CA ALA A 31 -14.55 10.70 5.25
C ALA A 31 -13.78 9.64 6.05
N ALA A 32 -12.81 8.97 5.41
CA ALA A 32 -11.96 7.99 6.07
C ALA A 32 -11.21 8.53 7.29
N LEU A 33 -10.55 9.68 7.13
CA LEU A 33 -9.84 10.34 8.23
C LEU A 33 -10.80 10.78 9.35
N GLN A 34 -11.95 11.34 8.98
CA GLN A 34 -12.96 11.79 9.94
C GLN A 34 -13.47 10.63 10.78
N THR A 35 -13.84 9.50 10.15
CA THR A 35 -14.32 8.30 10.84
C THR A 35 -13.26 7.72 11.79
N VAL A 36 -11.99 7.70 11.41
CA VAL A 36 -10.92 7.22 12.31
C VAL A 36 -10.82 8.09 13.56
N ILE A 37 -10.95 9.41 13.42
CA ILE A 37 -10.89 10.35 14.55
C ILE A 37 -12.13 10.21 15.44
N GLU A 38 -13.32 10.14 14.84
CA GLU A 38 -14.60 10.02 15.57
C GLU A 38 -14.69 8.75 16.42
N HIS A 39 -14.07 7.67 15.95
CA HIS A 39 -14.08 6.37 16.63
C HIS A 39 -12.78 6.12 17.44
N ASP A 40 -11.98 7.15 17.75
CA ASP A 40 -10.74 7.01 18.54
C ASP A 40 -9.78 5.94 17.99
N SER A 41 -9.71 5.79 16.66
CA SER A 41 -8.95 4.74 15.95
C SER A 41 -9.41 3.29 16.23
N LEU A 42 -10.60 3.10 16.81
CA LEU A 42 -11.21 1.81 17.08
C LEU A 42 -12.15 1.39 15.95
N VAL A 43 -11.61 1.37 14.73
CA VAL A 43 -12.33 0.92 13.53
C VAL A 43 -11.69 -0.33 12.94
N LYS A 44 -12.50 -1.19 12.32
CA LYS A 44 -12.04 -2.39 11.62
C LYS A 44 -12.65 -2.49 10.22
N GLY A 45 -11.88 -3.03 9.27
CA GLY A 45 -12.28 -3.19 7.87
C GLY A 45 -11.44 -2.33 6.92
N ILE A 46 -11.94 -2.11 5.70
CA ILE A 46 -11.31 -1.24 4.72
C ILE A 46 -11.76 0.19 5.00
N VAL A 47 -10.90 0.97 5.64
CA VAL A 47 -11.17 2.37 5.97
C VAL A 47 -10.96 3.28 4.76
N TYR A 48 -9.97 3.00 3.93
CA TYR A 48 -9.70 3.76 2.71
C TYR A 48 -9.04 2.86 1.68
N GLN A 49 -9.44 3.00 0.42
CA GLN A 49 -8.81 2.32 -0.71
C GLN A 49 -8.73 3.26 -1.91
N ASP A 50 -7.52 3.42 -2.42
CA ASP A 50 -7.26 4.09 -3.69
C ASP A 50 -6.90 3.04 -4.74
N THR A 51 -7.72 2.93 -5.79
CA THR A 51 -7.49 2.04 -6.94
C THR A 51 -7.02 2.79 -8.19
N THR A 52 -6.86 4.11 -8.08
CA THR A 52 -6.56 5.00 -9.21
C THR A 52 -5.10 5.43 -9.24
N THR A 53 -4.47 5.58 -8.07
CA THR A 53 -3.07 6.00 -7.99
C THR A 53 -2.16 4.88 -8.51
N PRO A 54 -1.34 5.15 -9.54
CA PRO A 54 -0.40 4.18 -10.08
C PRO A 54 0.60 3.76 -9.00
N SER A 55 1.03 2.48 -9.02
CA SER A 55 2.05 2.00 -8.11
C SER A 55 3.35 2.80 -8.29
N TYR A 56 4.15 2.91 -7.24
CA TYR A 56 5.44 3.62 -7.31
C TYR A 56 6.32 3.09 -8.45
N GLU A 57 6.36 1.78 -8.64
CA GLU A 57 7.12 1.10 -9.69
C GLU A 57 6.71 1.55 -11.10
N SER A 58 5.42 1.70 -11.34
CA SER A 58 4.89 2.15 -12.64
C SER A 58 5.20 3.62 -12.96
N GLN A 59 5.68 4.40 -11.99
CA GLN A 59 6.05 5.81 -12.17
C GLN A 59 7.54 6.00 -12.46
N ILE A 60 8.36 4.93 -12.41
CA ILE A 60 9.80 5.01 -12.66
C ILE A 60 10.08 4.72 -14.14
N ASP A 61 10.45 5.77 -14.88
CA ASP A 61 10.92 5.63 -16.26
C ASP A 61 12.19 4.76 -16.30
N GLY A 62 12.09 3.64 -17.02
CA GLY A 62 13.19 2.67 -17.19
C GLY A 62 13.09 1.42 -16.31
N LEU A 63 12.14 1.37 -15.37
CA LEU A 63 11.80 0.11 -14.71
C LEU A 63 10.88 -0.69 -15.63
N ALA A 64 11.33 -1.88 -16.06
CA ALA A 64 10.48 -2.75 -16.87
C ALA A 64 9.29 -3.28 -16.03
N GLU A 65 8.17 -3.57 -16.69
CA GLU A 65 7.02 -4.22 -16.03
C GLU A 65 7.39 -5.57 -15.41
N THR A 66 8.42 -6.23 -15.95
CA THR A 66 8.93 -7.50 -15.44
C THR A 66 9.82 -7.28 -14.21
N PRO A 67 9.57 -8.01 -13.10
CA PRO A 67 10.44 -7.96 -11.93
C PRO A 67 11.90 -8.27 -12.28
N LEU A 68 12.84 -7.56 -11.66
CA LEU A 68 14.28 -7.75 -11.88
C LEU A 68 14.73 -9.21 -11.75
N ALA A 69 14.12 -9.97 -10.83
CA ALA A 69 14.41 -11.40 -10.61
C ALA A 69 14.09 -12.30 -11.83
N HIS A 70 13.28 -11.82 -12.78
CA HIS A 70 12.87 -12.53 -13.98
C HIS A 70 13.42 -11.91 -15.27
N GLN A 71 14.23 -10.86 -15.15
CA GLN A 71 14.87 -10.26 -16.31
C GLN A 71 16.05 -11.12 -16.76
N ASP A 72 16.22 -11.20 -18.07
CA ASP A 72 17.40 -11.83 -18.65
C ASP A 72 18.61 -10.93 -18.44
N LEU A 73 19.64 -11.47 -17.77
CA LEU A 73 20.88 -10.78 -17.46
C LEU A 73 22.00 -11.08 -18.48
N ASN A 74 21.71 -11.89 -19.50
CA ASN A 74 22.69 -12.18 -20.53
C ASN A 74 23.00 -10.93 -21.35
N LEU A 75 24.29 -10.59 -21.41
CA LEU A 75 24.81 -9.48 -22.19
C LEU A 75 25.56 -10.03 -23.40
N THR A 76 25.16 -9.64 -24.60
CA THR A 76 25.90 -10.00 -25.82
C THR A 76 27.18 -9.19 -25.94
N GLU A 77 28.17 -9.72 -26.65
CA GLU A 77 29.45 -9.05 -26.90
C GLU A 77 29.24 -7.70 -27.61
N GLU A 78 28.34 -7.65 -28.60
CA GLU A 78 27.98 -6.42 -29.32
C GLU A 78 27.38 -5.34 -28.39
N GLN A 79 26.51 -5.73 -27.46
CA GLN A 79 25.94 -4.80 -26.47
C GLN A 79 27.01 -4.28 -25.51
N PHE A 80 27.92 -5.15 -25.06
CA PHE A 80 29.03 -4.76 -24.18
C PHE A 80 29.99 -3.77 -24.86
N GLU A 81 30.39 -4.04 -26.10
CA GLU A 81 31.21 -3.12 -26.89
C GLU A 81 30.53 -1.76 -27.08
N SER A 82 29.23 -1.76 -27.37
CA SER A 82 28.44 -0.52 -27.47
C SER A 82 28.44 0.29 -26.17
N PHE A 83 28.30 -0.36 -25.01
CA PHE A 83 28.28 0.32 -23.71
C PHE A 83 29.64 0.86 -23.27
N THR A 84 30.73 0.21 -23.68
CA THR A 84 32.10 0.57 -23.29
C THR A 84 32.75 1.60 -24.21
N LYS A 85 32.18 1.85 -25.39
CA LYS A 85 32.69 2.77 -26.41
C LYS A 85 33.03 4.19 -25.94
N GLN A 86 32.38 4.68 -24.88
CA GLN A 86 32.62 6.02 -24.34
C GLN A 86 33.80 6.08 -23.33
N PHE A 87 34.32 4.94 -22.91
CA PHE A 87 35.42 4.84 -21.94
C PHE A 87 36.77 4.49 -22.57
N ILE A 88 36.80 4.35 -23.91
CA ILE A 88 37.98 4.07 -24.75
C ILE A 88 38.19 5.29 -25.66
#